data_AF-D3FRS4-F1
#
_entry.id   AF-D3FRS4-F1
#
_cell.length_a   1.000
_cell.length_b   1.000
_cell.length_c   1.000
_cell.angle_alpha   90.00
_cell.angle_beta   90.00
_cell.angle_gamma   90.00
#
_symmetry.space_group_name_H-M   'P 1'
#
loop_
_entity.id
_entity.type
_entity.pdbx_description
1 polymer ?
#
loop_
_entity_poly.entity_id
_entity_poly.type
_entity_poly.pdbx_seq_one_letter_code
_entity_poly.pdbx_strand_id
1 'polypeptide(L)' 'MRHPSNEFTVHDVEQCDLPFCAQTNDVAPLFTAEAYHSTTDRIEKINLVDYRGKWTILLFYSSDFTFV' A
#
# COMPACT_ATOMS: atom_id res chain seq x y z
N MET A 1 -34.76 -25.98 21.61
CA MET A 1 -34.48 -24.53 21.62
C MET A 1 -33.19 -24.33 20.82
N ARG A 2 -33.26 -23.72 19.64
CA ARG A 2 -32.07 -23.48 18.80
C ARG A 2 -31.37 -22.23 19.32
N HIS A 3 -30.08 -22.37 19.64
CA HIS A 3 -29.21 -21.22 19.90
C HIS A 3 -29.17 -20.33 18.65
N PRO A 4 -29.28 -19.00 18.77
CA PRO A 4 -29.10 -18.11 17.64
C PRO A 4 -27.63 -18.15 17.22
N SER A 5 -27.40 -18.40 15.94
CA SER A 5 -26.12 -18.23 15.27
C SER A 5 -25.62 -16.80 15.47
N ASN A 6 -24.36 -16.64 15.89
CA ASN A 6 -23.68 -15.34 15.91
C ASN A 6 -23.83 -14.68 14.53
N GLU A 7 -24.62 -13.61 14.49
CA GLU A 7 -24.80 -12.75 13.33
C GLU A 7 -23.57 -11.85 13.23
N PHE A 8 -22.70 -12.12 12.25
CA PHE A 8 -21.54 -11.29 11.95
C PHE A 8 -22.05 -10.04 11.24
N THR A 9 -21.92 -8.87 11.86
CA THR A 9 -22.41 -7.60 11.29
C THR A 9 -21.29 -6.89 10.53
N VAL A 10 -21.64 -5.98 9.62
CA VAL A 10 -20.64 -5.16 8.89
C VAL A 10 -19.77 -4.34 9.84
N HIS A 11 -20.32 -4.00 11.02
CA HIS A 11 -19.60 -3.30 12.09
C HIS A 11 -18.55 -4.17 12.80
N ASP A 12 -18.60 -5.51 12.67
CA ASP A 12 -17.58 -6.42 13.22
C ASP A 12 -16.32 -6.52 12.34
N VAL A 13 -16.33 -5.88 11.16
CA VAL A 13 -15.19 -5.83 10.22
C VAL A 13 -14.33 -4.56 10.46
N GLU A 14 -14.77 -3.64 11.33
CA GLU A 14 -14.18 -2.30 11.46
C GLU A 14 -13.29 -2.12 12.69
N GLN A 15 -12.25 -2.93 12.80
CA GLN A 15 -11.07 -2.48 13.54
C GLN A 15 -9.82 -2.88 12.75
N CYS A 16 -9.51 -2.06 11.74
CA CYS A 16 -8.23 -2.14 11.04
C CYS A 16 -7.10 -1.66 11.98
N ASP A 17 -6.66 -2.53 12.89
CA ASP A 17 -5.52 -2.30 13.79
C ASP A 17 -4.16 -2.60 13.11
N LEU A 18 -4.06 -2.44 11.79
CA LEU A 18 -2.82 -2.62 11.04
C LEU A 18 -2.23 -1.25 10.67
N PRO A 19 -0.90 -1.06 10.75
CA PRO A 19 -0.27 0.26 10.65
C PRO A 19 -0.36 0.95 9.27
N PHE A 20 -1.01 0.34 8.27
CA PHE A 20 -0.97 0.77 6.88
C PHE A 20 -2.31 0.61 6.15
N CYS A 21 -3.36 1.26 6.66
CA CYS A 21 -4.61 1.40 5.91
C CYS A 21 -4.52 2.63 5.00
N ALA A 22 -4.67 2.42 3.69
CA ALA A 22 -4.79 3.50 2.73
C ALA A 22 -6.21 3.50 2.15
N GLN A 23 -7.05 4.47 2.54
CA GLN A 23 -8.37 4.66 1.94
C GLN A 23 -8.29 5.68 0.79
N THR A 24 -9.31 5.67 -0.08
CA THR A 24 -9.33 6.51 -1.29
C THR A 24 -9.34 8.01 -1.02
N ASN A 25 -9.86 8.43 0.13
CA ASN A 25 -9.94 9.84 0.52
C ASN A 25 -8.80 10.27 1.47
N ASP A 26 -7.91 9.35 1.83
CA ASP A 26 -6.79 9.65 2.70
C ASP A 26 -5.63 10.29 1.93
N VAL A 27 -4.80 11.03 2.65
CA VAL A 27 -3.47 11.37 2.13
C VAL A 27 -2.68 10.07 2.03
N ALA A 28 -2.13 9.79 0.84
CA ALA A 28 -1.31 8.61 0.62
C ALA A 28 -0.22 8.48 1.70
N PRO A 29 -0.04 7.29 2.32
CA PRO A 29 1.00 7.06 3.30
C PRO A 29 2.38 7.39 2.75
N LEU A 30 3.20 8.08 3.55
CA LEU A 30 4.58 8.37 3.16
C LEU A 30 5.36 7.07 3.03
N PHE A 31 6.08 6.94 1.91
CA PHE A 31 7.06 5.88 1.71
C PHE A 31 8.40 6.46 1.28
N THR A 32 9.41 5.66 1.56
CA THR A 32 10.76 5.86 1.07
C THR A 32 11.31 4.51 0.63
N ALA A 33 11.96 4.47 -0.53
CA ALA A 33 12.49 3.24 -1.10
C ALA A 33 13.83 3.50 -1.79
N GLU A 34 14.62 2.45 -1.95
CA GLU A 34 15.74 2.44 -2.87
C GLU A 34 15.23 2.11 -4.28
N ALA A 35 15.63 2.90 -5.27
CA ALA A 35 15.23 2.73 -6.66
C ALA A 35 16.43 2.88 -7.59
N TYR A 36 16.43 2.11 -8.68
CA TYR A 36 17.44 2.21 -9.72
C TYR A 36 17.14 3.39 -10.67
N HIS A 37 18.11 4.28 -10.84
CA HIS A 37 18.05 5.43 -11.73
C HIS A 37 18.85 5.13 -13.01
N SER A 38 18.14 4.86 -14.10
CA SER A 38 18.75 4.39 -15.35
C SER A 38 19.70 5.38 -16.05
N THR A 39 19.52 6.69 -15.87
CA THR A 39 20.40 7.69 -16.49
C THR A 39 21.71 7.88 -15.72
N THR A 40 21.70 7.62 -14.41
CA THR A 40 22.90 7.76 -13.54
C THR A 40 23.57 6.42 -13.25
N ASP A 41 22.90 5.30 -13.58
CA ASP A 41 23.30 3.91 -13.29
C ASP A 41 23.56 3.66 -11.80
N ARG A 42 22.70 4.21 -10.95
CA ARG A 42 22.85 4.17 -9.48
C ARG A 42 21.55 3.82 -8.78
N ILE A 43 21.70 3.23 -7.60
CA ILE A 43 20.61 3.11 -6.64
C ILE A 43 20.52 4.42 -5.85
N GLU A 44 19.34 5.03 -5.87
CA GLU A 44 19.05 6.29 -5.20
C GLU A 44 17.85 6.12 -4.26
N LYS A 45 17.84 6.89 -3.18
CA LYS A 45 16.73 6.90 -2.22
C LYS A 45 15.65 7.86 -2.72
N ILE A 46 14.46 7.34 -2.99
CA ILE A 46 13.30 8.13 -3.43
C ILE A 46 12.28 8.30 -2.31
N ASN A 47 11.60 9.43 -2.27
CA ASN A 47 10.53 9.69 -1.30
C ASN A 47 9.24 10.08 -2.03
N LEU A 48 8.08 9.67 -1.51
CA LEU A 48 6.79 10.07 -2.07
C LEU A 48 6.62 11.60 -2.14
N VAL A 49 7.20 12.33 -1.18
CA VAL A 49 7.13 13.80 -1.12
C VAL A 49 7.74 14.48 -2.35
N ASP A 50 8.73 13.85 -2.98
CA ASP A 50 9.43 14.39 -4.16
C ASP A 50 8.54 14.39 -5.42
N TYR A 51 7.42 13.68 -5.37
CA TYR A 51 6.44 13.56 -6.46
C TYR A 51 5.18 14.44 -6.26
N ARG A 52 5.16 15.32 -5.26
CA ARG A 52 4.03 16.25 -5.04
C ARG A 52 3.72 17.06 -6.31
N GLY A 53 2.43 17.18 -6.64
CA GLY A 53 1.97 17.84 -7.86
C GLY A 53 1.99 16.98 -9.12
N LYS A 54 2.40 15.71 -9.02
CA LYS A 54 2.36 14.72 -10.11
C LYS A 54 1.43 13.57 -9.75
N TRP A 55 0.78 12.98 -10.75
CA TRP A 55 0.13 11.68 -10.59
C TRP A 55 1.20 10.62 -10.34
N THR A 56 1.02 9.84 -9.28
CA THR A 56 1.96 8.79 -8.85
C THR A 56 1.19 7.47 -8.74
N ILE A 57 1.72 6.41 -9.33
CA ILE A 57 1.17 5.06 -9.25
C ILE A 57 2.19 4.18 -8.52
N LEU A 58 1.79 3.55 -7.42
CA LEU A 58 2.60 2.58 -6.68
C LEU A 58 2.01 1.19 -6.91
N LEU A 59 2.78 0.29 -7.53
CA LEU A 59 2.40 -1.10 -7.74
C LEU A 59 3.28 -2.01 -6.87
N PHE A 60 2.65 -2.91 -6.13
CA PHE A 60 3.34 -3.97 -5.41
C PHE A 60 3.27 -5.25 -6.25
N TYR A 61 4.42 -5.87 -6.46
CA TYR A 61 4.54 -7.18 -7.12
C TYR A 61 5.48 -8.07 -6.31
N SER A 62 5.34 -9.39 -6.44
CA SER A 62 5.94 -10.34 -5.51
C SER A 62 7.45 -10.52 -5.64
N SER A 63 7.98 -10.51 -6.87
CA SER A 63 9.41 -10.69 -7.13
C SER A 63 9.76 -10.27 -8.55
N ASP A 64 11.01 -9.85 -8.73
CA ASP A 64 11.64 -9.78 -10.05
C ASP A 64 11.84 -11.20 -10.60
N PHE A 65 11.58 -11.39 -11.90
CA PHE A 65 11.76 -12.64 -12.66
C PHE A 65 10.85 -13.82 -12.25
N THR A 66 9.57 -13.73 -12.59
CA THR A 66 8.70 -14.91 -12.66
C THR A 66 8.93 -15.66 -13.98
N PHE A 67 8.89 -17.00 -13.96
CA PHE A 67 8.87 -17.80 -15.19
C PHE A 67 7.64 -17.44 -16.02
N VAL A 68 7.81 -17.27 -17.33
CA VAL A 68 6.74 -17.06 -18.33
C VAL A 68 6.64 -18.31 -19.20
#